data_AF-A0A7Y6UDS3-F1
#
_entry.id   AF-A0A7Y6UDS3-F1
#
_cell.length_a   1.000
_cell.length_b   1.000
_cell.length_c   1.000
_cell.angle_alpha   90.00
_cell.angle_beta   90.00
_cell.angle_gamma   90.00
#
_symmetry.space_group_name_H-M   'P 1'
#
loop_
_entity.id
_entity.type
_entity.pdbx_description
1 polymer ?
#
loop_
_entity_poly.entity_id
_entity_poly.type
_entity_poly.pdbx_seq_one_letter_code
_entity_poly.pdbx_strand_id
1 'polypeptide(L)'
;MHRVLLLALLVSSPAFAEQEGDLSQVDVRAEIAPSGDTIKLATTTGGGKKSGVVLEAGKAKPTTLYQGEAASTLEVGHGKTVLALLVDDANGPFRVHVLDGSDAGKARVIARKGKRNDLPYAVAMTATPTGFTIFFQELEAQNANEAHTYMAELDKDGKPTGDAKEVAIPWALADVAWNGDGYQLALYYTADGSGARLSMVGLSKEGAPLQHPDWASQPGAITDVHLVASGERIHAYYRCGAGDRICDTDVTKIGQWGQVSTKARDIGAIGASEAIAITPKGSVKKVKR
;
A
#
# COMPACT_ATOMS: atom_id res chain seq x y z
N MET A 1 4.89 -14.88 28.13
CA MET A 1 4.65 -15.20 26.71
C MET A 1 3.16 -15.17 26.46
N HIS A 2 2.59 -13.99 26.18
CA HIS A 2 1.18 -13.85 25.84
C HIS A 2 1.08 -13.79 24.31
N ARG A 3 0.41 -14.77 23.71
CA ARG A 3 0.04 -14.77 22.30
C ARG A 3 -1.06 -13.73 22.13
N VAL A 4 -0.74 -12.57 21.56
CA VAL A 4 -1.73 -11.63 21.07
C VAL A 4 -2.27 -12.23 19.78
N LEU A 5 -3.54 -12.62 19.80
CA LEU A 5 -4.28 -13.11 18.66
C LEU A 5 -4.49 -11.90 17.72
N LEU A 6 -3.73 -11.84 16.63
CA LEU A 6 -3.91 -10.83 15.59
C LEU A 6 -5.27 -11.10 14.94
N LEU A 7 -6.27 -10.27 15.23
CA LEU A 7 -7.57 -10.33 14.57
C LEU A 7 -7.41 -9.65 13.19
N ALA A 8 -6.79 -10.36 12.25
CA ALA A 8 -6.89 -10.01 10.84
C ALA A 8 -8.34 -10.23 10.40
N LEU A 9 -8.94 -9.23 9.74
CA LEU A 9 -10.31 -9.30 9.24
C LEU A 9 -10.46 -10.50 8.29
N LEU A 10 -11.08 -11.58 8.78
CA LEU A 10 -11.65 -12.63 7.96
C LEU A 10 -12.88 -12.06 7.24
N VAL A 11 -12.68 -11.60 6.02
CA VAL A 11 -13.79 -11.46 5.05
C VAL A 11 -14.16 -12.88 4.63
N SER A 12 -15.09 -13.50 5.36
CA SER A 12 -15.60 -14.84 5.12
C SER A 12 -16.41 -14.89 3.82
N SER A 13 -15.72 -15.07 2.69
CA SER A 13 -16.33 -15.63 1.49
C SER A 13 -16.32 -17.16 1.60
N PRO A 14 -17.43 -17.86 1.34
CA PRO A 14 -17.51 -19.34 1.43
C PRO A 14 -16.64 -20.09 0.41
N ALA A 15 -15.82 -19.40 -0.38
CA ALA A 15 -14.83 -19.98 -1.29
C ALA A 15 -13.47 -20.30 -0.62
N PHE A 16 -13.28 -19.96 0.66
CA PHE A 16 -12.03 -20.19 1.41
C PHE A 16 -12.09 -21.38 2.40
N ALA A 17 -13.10 -22.25 2.30
CA ALA A 17 -13.27 -23.39 3.23
C ALA A 17 -12.32 -24.58 2.98
N GLU A 18 -11.39 -24.49 2.02
CA GLU A 18 -10.33 -25.49 1.82
C GLU A 18 -8.93 -24.85 1.87
N GLN A 19 -8.56 -24.24 2.99
CA GLN A 19 -7.15 -24.04 3.31
C GLN A 19 -6.90 -23.96 4.82
N GLU A 20 -7.21 -25.05 5.53
CA GLU A 20 -6.58 -25.32 6.82
C GLU A 20 -5.10 -25.65 6.61
N GLY A 21 -4.26 -24.61 6.58
CA GLY A 21 -2.81 -24.76 6.51
C GLY A 21 -2.14 -23.50 5.99
N ASP A 22 -1.54 -22.73 6.90
CA ASP A 22 -0.85 -21.45 6.67
C ASP A 22 -1.82 -20.24 6.66
N LEU A 23 -2.03 -19.63 7.84
CA LEU A 23 -2.75 -18.36 8.01
C LEU A 23 -1.95 -17.15 7.48
N SER A 24 -0.92 -17.38 6.68
CA SER A 24 -0.08 -16.31 6.15
C SER A 24 -0.78 -15.61 4.99
N GLN A 25 -0.92 -14.29 5.12
CA GLN A 25 -1.42 -13.46 4.04
C GLN A 25 -0.23 -12.95 3.23
N VAL A 26 -0.29 -13.16 1.91
CA VAL A 26 0.72 -12.63 0.99
C VAL A 26 0.13 -11.46 0.23
N ASP A 27 0.63 -10.28 0.53
CA ASP A 27 0.40 -9.07 -0.25
C ASP A 27 1.51 -8.90 -1.30
N VAL A 28 1.17 -8.47 -2.51
CA VAL A 28 2.14 -8.28 -3.59
C VAL A 28 1.91 -6.93 -4.24
N ARG A 29 2.87 -6.02 -4.06
CA ARG A 29 2.98 -4.78 -4.84
C ARG A 29 3.89 -5.02 -6.04
N ALA A 30 3.47 -4.61 -7.22
CA ALA A 30 4.30 -4.70 -8.41
C ALA A 30 4.23 -3.42 -9.24
N GLU A 31 5.38 -3.00 -9.75
CA GLU A 31 5.49 -1.86 -10.69
C GLU A 31 6.36 -2.23 -11.89
N ILE A 32 6.29 -1.40 -12.92
CA ILE A 32 7.17 -1.49 -14.08
C ILE A 32 8.29 -0.47 -13.94
N ALA A 33 9.51 -0.97 -13.81
CA ALA A 33 10.71 -0.17 -13.71
C ALA A 33 10.92 0.67 -14.98
N PRO A 34 11.73 1.74 -14.93
CA PRO A 34 12.12 2.50 -16.13
C PRO A 34 12.81 1.63 -17.19
N SER A 35 13.45 0.52 -16.81
CA SER A 35 14.03 -0.46 -17.75
C SER A 35 12.98 -1.27 -18.52
N GLY A 36 11.72 -1.23 -18.11
CA GLY A 36 10.63 -2.08 -18.59
C GLY A 36 10.49 -3.41 -17.84
N ASP A 37 11.42 -3.73 -16.94
CA ASP A 37 11.34 -4.90 -16.08
C ASP A 37 10.22 -4.75 -15.05
N THR A 38 9.62 -5.88 -14.67
CA THR A 38 8.69 -5.91 -13.55
C THR A 38 9.48 -6.05 -12.25
N ILE A 39 9.15 -5.20 -11.28
CA ILE A 39 9.65 -5.26 -9.90
C ILE A 39 8.47 -5.66 -9.04
N LYS A 40 8.65 -6.69 -8.21
CA LYS A 40 7.65 -7.17 -7.26
C LYS A 40 8.20 -7.13 -5.86
N LEU A 41 7.35 -6.75 -4.93
CA LEU A 41 7.59 -6.79 -3.50
C LEU A 41 6.49 -7.63 -2.87
N ALA A 42 6.86 -8.81 -2.39
CA ALA A 42 5.96 -9.74 -1.72
C ALA A 42 6.14 -9.61 -0.21
N THR A 43 5.04 -9.35 0.49
CA THR A 43 4.99 -9.21 1.95
C THR A 43 4.14 -10.33 2.51
N THR A 44 4.76 -11.16 3.33
CA THR A 44 4.07 -12.24 4.03
C THR A 44 3.88 -11.83 5.49
N THR A 45 2.64 -11.82 5.96
CA THR A 45 2.25 -11.51 7.34
C THR A 45 1.57 -12.71 8.00
N GLY A 46 1.45 -12.74 9.33
CA GLY A 46 0.70 -13.80 10.04
C GLY A 46 1.49 -14.62 11.07
N GLY A 47 2.68 -14.15 11.44
CA GLY A 47 3.50 -14.72 12.52
C GLY A 47 4.33 -15.94 12.09
N GLY A 48 5.62 -15.92 12.44
CA GLY A 48 6.52 -17.08 12.34
C GLY A 48 7.68 -16.89 11.36
N LYS A 49 8.41 -17.98 11.08
CA LYS A 49 9.64 -17.95 10.26
C LYS A 49 9.41 -17.66 8.77
N LYS A 50 8.17 -17.49 8.35
CA LYS A 50 7.80 -17.20 6.95
C LYS A 50 7.41 -15.74 6.73
N SER A 51 7.14 -14.96 7.79
CA SER A 51 6.83 -13.53 7.67
C SER A 51 8.08 -12.77 7.20
N GLY A 52 7.89 -11.82 6.30
CA GLY A 52 8.97 -11.00 5.79
C GLY A 52 8.64 -10.33 4.47
N VAL A 53 9.66 -9.66 3.93
CA VAL A 53 9.56 -8.90 2.68
C VAL A 53 10.59 -9.43 1.69
N VAL A 54 10.12 -9.87 0.53
CA VAL A 54 10.95 -10.42 -0.56
C VAL A 54 10.80 -9.56 -1.80
N LEU A 55 11.94 -9.13 -2.34
CA LEU A 55 12.05 -8.41 -3.60
C LEU A 55 12.36 -9.37 -4.75
N GLU A 56 11.60 -9.25 -5.83
CA GLU A 56 11.91 -9.86 -7.12
C GLU A 56 12.03 -8.76 -8.18
N ALA A 57 13.25 -8.50 -8.66
CA ALA A 57 13.53 -7.48 -9.66
C ALA A 57 14.02 -8.11 -10.97
N GLY A 58 13.16 -8.10 -12.00
CA GLY A 58 13.48 -8.67 -13.31
C GLY A 58 13.80 -10.17 -13.25
N LYS A 59 14.99 -10.56 -13.71
CA LYS A 59 15.47 -11.97 -13.71
C LYS A 59 16.43 -12.28 -12.56
N ALA A 60 16.67 -11.32 -11.66
CA ALA A 60 17.54 -11.54 -10.51
C ALA A 60 16.95 -12.59 -9.56
N LYS A 61 17.81 -13.19 -8.73
CA LYS A 61 17.33 -14.06 -7.66
C LYS A 61 16.51 -13.23 -6.66
N PRO A 62 15.42 -13.80 -6.10
CA PRO A 62 14.68 -13.12 -5.04
C PRO A 62 15.60 -12.74 -3.88
N THR A 63 15.44 -11.53 -3.37
CA THR A 63 16.22 -10.99 -2.25
C THR A 63 15.32 -10.76 -1.05
N THR A 64 15.63 -11.39 0.08
CA THR A 64 14.96 -11.10 1.35
C THR A 64 15.45 -9.76 1.89
N LEU A 65 14.56 -8.76 1.94
CA LEU A 65 14.87 -7.45 2.51
C LEU A 65 14.65 -7.42 4.02
N TYR A 66 13.70 -8.23 4.50
CA TYR A 66 13.40 -8.34 5.92
C TYR A 66 12.77 -9.69 6.27
N GLN A 67 13.00 -10.14 7.51
CA GLN A 67 12.41 -11.34 8.09
C GLN A 67 11.76 -10.96 9.42
N GLY A 68 10.44 -11.05 9.51
CA GLY A 68 9.63 -10.53 10.62
C GLY A 68 8.29 -9.98 10.13
N GLU A 69 7.51 -9.40 11.03
CA GLU A 69 6.25 -8.73 10.65
C GLU A 69 6.56 -7.41 9.94
N ALA A 70 5.88 -7.17 8.83
CA ALA A 70 6.12 -6.00 8.01
C ALA A 70 4.91 -5.60 7.18
N ALA A 71 4.91 -4.33 6.77
CA ALA A 71 4.13 -3.81 5.66
C ALA A 71 5.11 -3.15 4.68
N SER A 72 4.83 -3.17 3.39
CA SER A 72 5.73 -2.56 2.42
C SER A 72 5.03 -2.11 1.16
N THR A 73 5.63 -1.15 0.47
CA THR A 73 5.22 -0.71 -0.87
C THR A 73 6.44 -0.38 -1.71
N LEU A 74 6.21 -0.15 -2.99
CA LEU A 74 7.22 0.36 -3.91
C LEU A 74 6.61 1.35 -4.89
N GLU A 75 7.42 2.30 -5.33
CA GLU A 75 7.01 3.37 -6.24
C GLU A 75 8.13 3.66 -7.24
N VAL A 76 7.73 3.94 -8.49
CA VAL A 76 8.65 4.35 -9.56
C VAL A 76 8.44 5.82 -9.89
N GLY A 77 9.51 6.61 -9.79
CA GLY A 77 9.46 8.05 -10.06
C GLY A 77 10.86 8.63 -10.21
N HIS A 78 11.01 9.77 -10.88
CA HIS A 78 12.32 10.44 -11.05
C HIS A 78 13.45 9.56 -11.62
N GLY A 79 13.10 8.53 -12.39
CA GLY A 79 14.06 7.54 -12.90
C GLY A 79 14.61 6.57 -11.85
N LYS A 80 13.99 6.53 -10.66
CA LYS A 80 14.33 5.63 -9.54
C LYS A 80 13.18 4.67 -9.27
N THR A 81 13.51 3.54 -8.66
CA THR A 81 12.52 2.70 -7.97
C THR A 81 12.85 2.73 -6.48
N VAL A 82 11.89 3.13 -5.67
CA VAL A 82 12.03 3.24 -4.22
C VAL A 82 11.17 2.18 -3.57
N LEU A 83 11.71 1.50 -2.56
CA LEU A 83 10.97 0.54 -1.73
C LEU A 83 10.87 1.13 -0.33
N ALA A 84 9.68 1.09 0.26
CA ALA A 84 9.44 1.52 1.63
C ALA A 84 8.91 0.37 2.46
N LEU A 85 9.55 0.10 3.59
CA LEU A 85 9.24 -1.00 4.49
C LEU A 85 8.96 -0.42 5.89
N LEU A 86 7.87 -0.87 6.47
CA LEU A 86 7.54 -0.74 7.88
C LEU A 86 7.74 -2.11 8.53
N VAL A 87 8.61 -2.21 9.52
CA VAL A 87 9.02 -3.50 10.10
C VAL A 87 8.94 -3.52 11.63
N ASP A 88 8.82 -4.70 12.23
CA ASP A 88 8.78 -4.90 13.69
C ASP A 88 10.15 -4.77 14.39
N ASP A 89 11.07 -3.97 13.83
CA ASP A 89 12.33 -3.60 14.47
C ASP A 89 12.22 -2.27 15.23
N ALA A 90 12.26 -2.35 16.56
CA ALA A 90 12.17 -1.22 17.47
C ALA A 90 13.27 -0.15 17.30
N ASN A 91 14.39 -0.46 16.63
CA ASN A 91 15.50 0.48 16.44
C ASN A 91 15.49 1.18 15.07
N GLY A 92 14.63 0.74 14.15
CA GLY A 92 14.56 1.30 12.80
C GLY A 92 13.36 0.74 12.04
N PRO A 93 12.13 1.09 12.46
CA PRO A 93 10.91 0.50 11.91
C PRO A 93 10.64 1.01 10.49
N PHE A 94 11.04 2.24 10.16
CA PHE A 94 10.82 2.83 8.83
C PHE A 94 12.11 2.73 8.01
N ARG A 95 12.07 1.93 6.95
CA ARG A 95 13.23 1.64 6.11
C ARG A 95 12.93 1.94 4.65
N VAL A 96 13.89 2.55 3.98
CA VAL A 96 13.81 2.88 2.56
C VAL A 96 15.00 2.29 1.82
N HIS A 97 14.72 1.63 0.70
CA HIS A 97 15.69 1.17 -0.27
C HIS A 97 15.51 1.91 -1.58
N VAL A 98 16.61 2.16 -2.30
CA VAL A 98 16.58 2.72 -3.64
C VAL A 98 17.30 1.72 -4.53
N LEU A 99 16.58 1.19 -5.52
CA LEU A 99 17.13 0.16 -6.39
C LEU A 99 18.18 0.75 -7.34
N ASP A 100 19.29 0.04 -7.47
CA ASP A 100 20.26 0.19 -8.55
C ASP A 100 20.21 -1.09 -9.42
N GLY A 101 19.51 -1.00 -10.54
CA GLY A 101 19.11 -2.19 -11.30
C GLY A 101 18.25 -3.13 -10.46
N SER A 102 18.79 -4.31 -10.12
CA SER A 102 18.13 -5.31 -9.28
C SER A 102 18.59 -5.33 -7.82
N ASP A 103 19.57 -4.50 -7.46
CA ASP A 103 20.13 -4.45 -6.10
C ASP A 103 19.40 -3.40 -5.25
N ALA A 104 18.83 -3.82 -4.11
CA ALA A 104 18.16 -2.94 -3.16
C ALA A 104 19.11 -2.09 -2.32
N GLY A 105 20.41 -2.42 -2.34
CA GLY A 105 21.43 -1.71 -1.57
C GLY A 105 21.14 -1.69 -0.06
N LYS A 106 21.83 -0.79 0.64
CA LYS A 106 21.65 -0.61 2.09
C LYS A 106 20.40 0.21 2.39
N ALA A 107 19.59 -0.28 3.33
CA ALA A 107 18.45 0.45 3.87
C ALA A 107 18.87 1.78 4.50
N ARG A 108 18.10 2.83 4.23
CA ARG A 108 18.13 4.11 4.93
C ARG A 108 16.99 4.09 5.97
N VAL A 109 17.30 4.40 7.22
CA VAL A 109 16.30 4.45 8.29
C VAL A 109 15.75 5.86 8.40
N ILE A 110 14.43 5.99 8.50
CA ILE A 110 13.74 7.24 8.79
C ILE A 110 13.39 7.24 10.28
N ALA A 111 13.85 8.26 11.01
CA ALA A 111 13.49 8.41 12.40
C ALA A 111 12.06 8.92 12.53
N ARG A 112 11.38 8.57 13.64
CA ARG A 112 10.16 9.23 14.11
C ARG A 112 10.37 9.75 15.52
N LYS A 113 9.56 10.72 15.92
CA LYS A 113 9.62 11.26 17.28
C LYS A 113 9.03 10.26 18.28
N GLY A 114 9.86 9.86 19.25
CA GLY A 114 9.45 8.98 20.35
C GLY A 114 9.50 7.49 19.97
N LYS A 115 9.69 6.65 20.99
CA LYS A 115 9.65 5.19 20.84
C LYS A 115 8.24 4.70 21.14
N ARG A 116 7.72 3.82 20.28
CA ARG A 116 6.42 3.14 20.46
C ARG A 116 6.62 1.64 20.25
N ASN A 117 5.75 0.83 20.84
CA ASN A 117 5.75 -0.62 20.66
C ASN A 117 4.53 -1.01 19.83
N ASP A 118 4.46 -0.42 18.64
CA ASP A 118 3.33 -0.56 17.73
C ASP A 118 3.71 -1.55 16.62
N LEU A 119 2.69 -2.15 16.00
CA LEU A 119 2.87 -3.16 14.96
C LEU A 119 2.79 -2.53 13.58
N PRO A 120 3.61 -2.99 12.61
CA PRO A 120 3.43 -2.65 11.21
C PRO A 120 2.01 -2.91 10.72
N TYR A 121 1.42 -1.96 10.00
CA TYR A 121 0.07 -2.14 9.46
C TYR A 121 -0.06 -1.82 7.98
N ALA A 122 0.32 -0.63 7.54
CA ALA A 122 0.26 -0.27 6.12
C ALA A 122 1.38 0.69 5.71
N VAL A 123 1.77 0.65 4.44
CA VAL A 123 2.68 1.62 3.83
C VAL A 123 2.16 1.98 2.45
N ALA A 124 2.07 3.27 2.14
CA ALA A 124 1.80 3.77 0.80
C ALA A 124 2.79 4.86 0.41
N MET A 125 3.10 4.99 -0.87
CA MET A 125 4.09 5.93 -1.36
C MET A 125 3.66 6.47 -2.72
N THR A 126 3.93 7.74 -2.97
CA THR A 126 3.73 8.38 -4.28
C THR A 126 4.96 9.19 -4.65
N ALA A 127 5.27 9.22 -5.95
CA ALA A 127 6.16 10.25 -6.48
C ALA A 127 5.49 11.64 -6.37
N THR A 128 6.29 12.65 -6.05
CA THR A 128 5.90 14.08 -5.99
C THR A 128 6.82 14.91 -6.89
N PRO A 129 6.52 16.19 -7.19
CA PRO A 129 7.40 17.01 -8.04
C PRO A 129 8.84 17.18 -7.50
N THR A 130 9.02 17.09 -6.18
CA THR A 130 10.30 17.29 -5.50
C THR A 130 10.99 16.00 -5.06
N GLY A 131 10.30 14.85 -5.14
CA GLY A 131 10.86 13.55 -4.76
C GLY A 131 9.76 12.53 -4.53
N PHE A 132 9.68 11.99 -3.31
CA PHE A 132 8.65 11.02 -2.92
C PHE A 132 8.07 11.37 -1.56
N THR A 133 6.82 10.97 -1.33
CA THR A 133 6.21 11.01 0.00
C THR A 133 5.75 9.62 0.37
N ILE A 134 6.07 9.21 1.60
CA ILE A 134 5.69 7.91 2.17
C ILE A 134 4.76 8.15 3.36
N PHE A 135 3.71 7.34 3.44
CA PHE A 135 2.84 7.21 4.60
C PHE A 135 3.06 5.84 5.23
N PHE A 136 3.55 5.80 6.47
CA PHE A 136 3.69 4.60 7.28
C PHE A 136 2.57 4.58 8.31
N GLN A 137 1.86 3.46 8.44
CA GLN A 137 0.79 3.31 9.41
C GLN A 137 1.09 2.15 10.35
N GLU A 138 1.04 2.43 11.64
CA GLU A 138 1.24 1.46 12.72
C GLU A 138 -0.04 1.29 13.53
N LEU A 139 -0.25 0.10 14.11
CA LEU A 139 -1.33 -0.15 15.06
C LEU A 139 -0.77 -0.26 16.47
N GLU A 140 -1.43 0.40 17.42
CA GLU A 140 -1.07 0.23 18.82
C GLU A 140 -1.24 -1.23 19.24
N ALA A 141 -0.18 -1.84 19.78
CA ALA A 141 -0.20 -3.27 20.11
C ALA A 141 -1.25 -3.65 21.17
N GLN A 142 -1.69 -2.67 21.98
CA GLN A 142 -2.71 -2.86 23.02
C GLN A 142 -4.11 -2.40 22.58
N ASN A 143 -4.22 -1.66 21.48
CA ASN A 143 -5.48 -1.18 20.93
C ASN A 143 -5.45 -1.22 19.39
N ALA A 144 -5.90 -2.33 18.81
CA ALA A 144 -5.92 -2.52 17.35
C ALA A 144 -6.88 -1.56 16.60
N ASN A 145 -7.65 -0.73 17.30
CA ASN A 145 -8.48 0.31 16.70
C ASN A 145 -7.76 1.67 16.61
N GLU A 146 -6.58 1.81 17.21
CA GLU A 146 -5.78 3.03 17.17
C GLU A 146 -4.63 2.88 16.19
N ALA A 147 -4.77 3.56 15.05
CA ALA A 147 -3.74 3.64 14.02
C ALA A 147 -2.98 4.97 14.10
N HIS A 148 -1.65 4.91 14.10
CA HIS A 148 -0.76 6.06 14.00
C HIS A 148 -0.18 6.14 12.60
N THR A 149 -0.43 7.25 11.91
CA THR A 149 0.09 7.46 10.55
C THR A 149 1.19 8.50 10.58
N TYR A 150 2.31 8.15 9.95
CA TYR A 150 3.49 8.97 9.82
C TYR A 150 3.75 9.30 8.36
N MET A 151 3.98 10.57 8.07
CA MET A 151 4.35 11.07 6.76
C MET A 151 5.86 11.38 6.74
N ALA A 152 6.57 10.86 5.75
CA ALA A 152 7.98 11.14 5.52
C ALA A 152 8.21 11.57 4.07
N GLU A 153 9.20 12.44 3.86
CA GLU A 153 9.55 12.96 2.54
C GLU A 153 10.95 12.48 2.16
N LEU A 154 11.10 12.15 0.88
CA LEU A 154 12.36 11.81 0.25
C LEU A 154 12.65 12.78 -0.89
N ASP A 155 13.92 13.06 -1.14
CA ASP A 155 14.35 13.75 -2.36
C ASP A 155 14.22 12.82 -3.60
N LYS A 156 14.56 13.35 -4.78
CA LYS A 156 14.49 12.61 -6.05
C LYS A 156 15.41 11.38 -6.11
N ASP A 157 16.43 11.31 -5.25
CA ASP A 157 17.32 10.18 -5.12
C ASP A 157 16.87 9.20 -4.01
N GLY A 158 15.63 9.36 -3.52
CA GLY A 158 15.04 8.53 -2.47
C GLY A 158 15.74 8.69 -1.13
N LYS A 159 16.40 9.82 -0.87
CA LYS A 159 17.06 10.10 0.41
C LYS A 159 16.08 10.81 1.34
N PRO A 160 15.94 10.37 2.61
CA PRO A 160 15.12 11.09 3.58
C PRO A 160 15.57 12.54 3.73
N THR A 161 14.62 13.47 3.67
CA THR A 161 14.87 14.91 3.84
C THR A 161 14.71 15.37 5.29
N GLY A 162 14.16 14.51 6.14
CA GLY A 162 13.97 14.75 7.57
C GLY A 162 13.34 13.56 8.29
N ASP A 163 12.90 13.79 9.52
CA ASP A 163 12.18 12.81 10.32
C ASP A 163 10.74 12.66 9.84
N ALA A 164 10.17 11.47 10.05
CA ALA A 164 8.76 11.24 9.83
C ALA A 164 7.92 12.00 10.87
N LYS A 165 6.87 12.68 10.40
CA LYS A 165 5.93 13.43 11.24
C LYS A 165 4.60 12.70 11.33
N GLU A 166 3.98 12.71 12.50
CA GLU A 166 2.64 12.12 12.67
C GLU A 166 1.58 13.03 12.02
N VAL A 167 0.62 12.40 11.34
CA VAL A 167 -0.50 13.06 10.64
C VAL A 167 -1.82 12.42 11.05
N ALA A 168 -2.88 13.22 11.11
CA ALA A 168 -4.18 12.81 11.63
C ALA A 168 -4.99 11.97 10.62
N ILE A 169 -4.48 10.76 10.33
CA ILE A 169 -5.07 9.81 9.38
C ILE A 169 -5.25 8.48 10.11
N PRO A 170 -6.38 8.28 10.81
CA PRO A 170 -6.60 7.08 11.62
C PRO A 170 -7.19 5.91 10.81
N TRP A 171 -7.47 6.10 9.53
CA TRP A 171 -8.16 5.11 8.68
C TRP A 171 -7.19 4.18 7.97
N ALA A 172 -7.63 2.93 7.72
CA ALA A 172 -6.81 1.91 7.09
C ALA A 172 -6.37 2.32 5.68
N LEU A 173 -5.06 2.49 5.50
CA LEU A 173 -4.47 2.98 4.26
C LEU A 173 -4.37 1.87 3.21
N ALA A 174 -4.80 2.16 1.98
CA ALA A 174 -4.68 1.26 0.83
C ALA A 174 -3.61 1.72 -0.17
N ASP A 175 -3.68 2.97 -0.61
CA ASP A 175 -2.65 3.58 -1.48
C ASP A 175 -2.72 5.11 -1.47
N VAL A 176 -1.76 5.79 -2.13
CA VAL A 176 -1.70 7.25 -2.25
C VAL A 176 -1.26 7.69 -3.65
N ALA A 177 -1.79 8.81 -4.13
CA ALA A 177 -1.27 9.51 -5.31
C ALA A 177 -1.14 11.02 -5.06
N TRP A 178 -0.13 11.64 -5.69
CA TRP A 178 -0.02 13.09 -5.78
C TRP A 178 -1.06 13.65 -6.76
N ASN A 179 -1.86 14.63 -6.32
CA ASN A 179 -2.96 15.18 -7.13
C ASN A 179 -2.66 16.57 -7.74
N GLY A 180 -1.43 17.06 -7.63
CA GLY A 180 -1.03 18.40 -8.09
C GLY A 180 -0.90 19.41 -6.94
N ASP A 181 -1.79 19.34 -5.95
CA ASP A 181 -1.90 20.31 -4.85
C ASP A 181 -1.63 19.70 -3.47
N GLY A 182 -1.61 18.37 -3.38
CA GLY A 182 -1.38 17.60 -2.17
C GLY A 182 -1.50 16.11 -2.48
N TYR A 183 -2.14 15.37 -1.59
CA TYR A 183 -2.27 13.92 -1.73
C TYR A 183 -3.72 13.51 -1.84
N GLN A 184 -3.95 12.43 -2.56
CA GLN A 184 -5.20 11.70 -2.54
C GLN A 184 -4.93 10.29 -2.03
N LEU A 185 -5.60 9.92 -0.93
CA LEU A 185 -5.51 8.62 -0.31
C LEU A 185 -6.68 7.74 -0.73
N ALA A 186 -6.37 6.47 -0.98
CA ALA A 186 -7.34 5.39 -0.98
C ALA A 186 -7.29 4.70 0.38
N LEU A 187 -8.46 4.45 0.96
CA LEU A 187 -8.63 3.87 2.29
C LEU A 187 -9.55 2.66 2.21
N TYR A 188 -9.26 1.62 3.00
CA TYR A 188 -10.21 0.54 3.25
C TYR A 188 -11.23 0.98 4.30
N TYR A 189 -12.51 0.82 3.98
CA TYR A 189 -13.61 1.10 4.88
C TYR A 189 -14.48 -0.14 5.09
N THR A 190 -14.68 -0.55 6.34
CA THR A 190 -15.44 -1.74 6.73
C THR A 190 -16.36 -1.38 7.91
N ALA A 191 -17.62 -1.01 7.65
CA ALA A 191 -18.52 -0.58 8.74
C ALA A 191 -19.89 -1.28 8.78
N ASP A 192 -20.31 -1.99 7.73
CA ASP A 192 -21.69 -2.48 7.60
C ASP A 192 -21.79 -4.01 7.38
N GLY A 193 -20.67 -4.74 7.50
CA GLY A 193 -20.65 -6.20 7.27
C GLY A 193 -20.91 -6.62 5.82
N SER A 194 -21.10 -5.67 4.89
CA SER A 194 -21.35 -5.93 3.47
C SER A 194 -20.08 -6.16 2.63
N GLY A 195 -18.92 -6.11 3.28
CA GLY A 195 -17.60 -6.17 2.65
C GLY A 195 -16.81 -4.89 2.84
N ALA A 196 -15.61 -4.83 2.27
CA ALA A 196 -14.80 -3.62 2.25
C ALA A 196 -15.30 -2.67 1.15
N ARG A 197 -15.16 -1.36 1.39
CA ARG A 197 -15.30 -0.31 0.37
C ARG A 197 -13.98 0.43 0.24
N LEU A 198 -13.71 0.92 -0.96
CA LEU A 198 -12.64 1.87 -1.20
C LEU A 198 -13.18 3.28 -0.99
N SER A 199 -12.50 4.04 -0.15
CA SER A 199 -12.86 5.41 0.21
C SER A 199 -11.73 6.36 -0.19
N MET A 200 -12.07 7.56 -0.68
CA MET A 200 -11.09 8.57 -1.12
C MET A 200 -11.02 9.75 -0.18
N VAL A 201 -9.81 10.17 0.21
CA VAL A 201 -9.58 11.36 1.05
C VAL A 201 -8.49 12.25 0.46
N GLY A 202 -8.77 13.54 0.35
CA GLY A 202 -7.77 14.53 -0.03
C GLY A 202 -7.00 15.04 1.19
N LEU A 203 -5.69 15.23 1.04
CA LEU A 203 -4.80 15.85 2.03
C LEU A 203 -4.06 17.04 1.44
N SER A 204 -3.70 18.00 2.27
CA SER A 204 -2.74 19.05 1.94
C SER A 204 -1.33 18.47 1.76
N LYS A 205 -0.39 19.26 1.24
CA LYS A 205 1.02 18.89 1.13
C LYS A 205 1.65 18.57 2.48
N GLU A 206 1.11 19.16 3.53
CA GLU A 206 1.55 18.95 4.91
C GLU A 206 0.89 17.72 5.56
N GLY A 207 -0.04 17.05 4.88
CA GLY A 207 -0.73 15.86 5.36
C GLY A 207 -2.00 16.14 6.16
N ALA A 208 -2.53 17.37 6.12
CA ALA A 208 -3.78 17.72 6.78
C ALA A 208 -4.98 17.26 5.93
N PRO A 209 -5.98 16.55 6.48
CA PRO A 209 -7.19 16.19 5.74
C PRO A 209 -7.95 17.42 5.24
N LEU A 210 -8.27 17.44 3.94
CA LEU A 210 -8.97 18.55 3.28
C LEU A 210 -10.45 18.28 3.04
N GLN A 211 -10.85 17.02 2.93
CA GLN A 211 -12.20 16.64 2.53
C GLN A 211 -12.69 15.42 3.30
N HIS A 212 -14.01 15.32 3.44
CA HIS A 212 -14.64 14.12 3.98
C HIS A 212 -14.65 13.00 2.93
N PRO A 213 -14.59 11.73 3.34
CA PRO A 213 -14.29 10.64 2.41
C PRO A 213 -15.43 10.34 1.40
N ASP A 214 -15.14 9.96 0.15
CA ASP A 214 -16.13 9.55 -0.90
C ASP A 214 -16.02 8.06 -1.23
N TRP A 215 -17.10 7.37 -1.62
CA TRP A 215 -17.02 5.95 -1.98
C TRP A 215 -16.58 5.79 -3.43
N ALA A 216 -15.39 5.23 -3.62
CA ALA A 216 -14.86 4.90 -4.94
C ALA A 216 -15.26 3.48 -5.40
N SER A 217 -15.94 2.70 -4.57
CA SER A 217 -16.36 1.36 -4.92
C SER A 217 -17.71 0.99 -4.31
N GLN A 218 -18.32 -0.04 -4.90
CA GLN A 218 -19.35 -0.82 -4.21
C GLN A 218 -18.69 -1.67 -3.10
N PRO A 219 -19.44 -2.12 -2.09
CA PRO A 219 -18.93 -3.12 -1.14
C PRO A 219 -18.52 -4.42 -1.82
N GLY A 220 -17.45 -5.04 -1.33
CA GLY A 220 -17.03 -6.37 -1.77
C GLY A 220 -15.65 -6.76 -1.24
N ALA A 221 -15.05 -7.76 -1.88
CA ALA A 221 -13.63 -8.06 -1.68
C ALA A 221 -12.80 -7.03 -2.48
N ILE A 222 -11.98 -6.24 -1.78
CA ILE A 222 -11.13 -5.20 -2.37
C ILE A 222 -9.70 -5.42 -1.89
N THR A 223 -8.79 -5.60 -2.84
CA THR A 223 -7.35 -5.85 -2.61
C THR A 223 -6.55 -5.31 -3.80
N ASP A 224 -5.22 -5.41 -3.76
CA ASP A 224 -4.31 -4.97 -4.84
C ASP A 224 -4.65 -3.55 -5.34
N VAL A 225 -4.81 -2.60 -4.42
CA VAL A 225 -5.20 -1.22 -4.76
C VAL A 225 -3.99 -0.45 -5.29
N HIS A 226 -4.15 0.20 -6.44
CA HIS A 226 -3.21 1.14 -7.03
C HIS A 226 -3.92 2.46 -7.32
N LEU A 227 -3.42 3.57 -6.76
CA LEU A 227 -3.78 4.91 -7.18
C LEU A 227 -2.75 5.42 -8.20
N VAL A 228 -3.22 5.78 -9.38
CA VAL A 228 -2.34 6.20 -10.48
C VAL A 228 -2.78 7.56 -11.02
N ALA A 229 -1.87 8.53 -10.91
CA ALA A 229 -2.02 9.82 -11.55
C ALA A 229 -1.58 9.74 -13.02
N SER A 230 -2.46 10.15 -13.93
CA SER A 230 -2.20 10.23 -15.37
C SER A 230 -2.66 11.59 -15.90
N GLY A 231 -1.70 12.52 -16.01
CA GLY A 231 -2.01 13.92 -16.29
C GLY A 231 -2.82 14.53 -15.15
N GLU A 232 -3.98 15.10 -15.49
CA GLU A 232 -4.91 15.71 -14.52
C GLU A 232 -5.88 14.70 -13.89
N ARG A 233 -5.78 13.41 -14.25
CA ARG A 233 -6.70 12.37 -13.76
C ARG A 233 -6.03 11.45 -12.76
N ILE A 234 -6.83 10.96 -11.81
CA ILE A 234 -6.42 9.93 -10.87
C ILE A 234 -7.38 8.76 -11.00
N HIS A 235 -6.82 7.57 -11.21
CA HIS A 235 -7.57 6.33 -11.32
C HIS A 235 -7.21 5.40 -10.17
N ALA A 236 -8.23 4.75 -9.61
CA ALA A 236 -8.09 3.63 -8.69
C ALA A 236 -8.25 2.32 -9.45
N TYR A 237 -7.17 1.54 -9.54
CA TYR A 237 -7.18 0.17 -10.03
C TYR A 237 -7.16 -0.79 -8.84
N TYR A 238 -8.04 -1.78 -8.82
CA TYR A 238 -8.08 -2.72 -7.69
C TYR A 238 -8.67 -4.06 -8.10
N ARG A 239 -8.28 -5.10 -7.37
CA ARG A 239 -8.92 -6.41 -7.45
C ARG A 239 -10.29 -6.34 -6.77
N CYS A 240 -11.32 -6.81 -7.46
CA CYS A 240 -12.72 -6.71 -7.06
C CYS A 240 -13.51 -8.01 -7.35
N GLY A 241 -14.83 -7.98 -7.12
CA GLY A 241 -15.70 -9.15 -7.30
C GLY A 241 -15.48 -10.17 -6.18
N ALA A 242 -15.25 -11.43 -6.54
CA ALA A 242 -14.82 -12.47 -5.60
C ALA A 242 -13.28 -12.52 -5.43
N GLY A 243 -12.58 -11.49 -5.92
CA GLY A 243 -11.11 -11.48 -6.03
C GLY A 243 -10.59 -11.92 -7.40
N ASP A 244 -11.47 -12.02 -8.39
CA ASP A 244 -11.23 -12.57 -9.72
C ASP A 244 -11.40 -11.54 -10.85
N ARG A 245 -11.71 -10.29 -10.51
CA ARG A 245 -11.89 -9.17 -11.46
C ARG A 245 -10.94 -8.03 -11.14
N ILE A 246 -10.65 -7.22 -12.15
CA ILE A 246 -9.94 -5.94 -12.03
C ILE A 246 -10.95 -4.84 -12.30
N CYS A 247 -11.07 -3.91 -11.35
CA CYS A 247 -11.90 -2.72 -11.44
C CYS A 247 -11.03 -1.48 -11.63
N ASP A 248 -11.55 -0.53 -12.39
CA ASP A 248 -11.00 0.82 -12.60
C ASP A 248 -12.07 1.86 -12.27
N THR A 249 -11.74 2.85 -11.45
CA THR A 249 -12.62 3.98 -11.15
C THR A 249 -11.86 5.29 -11.28
N ASP A 250 -12.42 6.25 -12.02
CA ASP A 250 -11.93 7.63 -12.03
C ASP A 250 -12.30 8.27 -10.68
N VAL A 251 -11.27 8.63 -9.92
CA VAL A 251 -11.37 9.23 -8.60
C VAL A 251 -10.78 10.64 -8.58
N THR A 252 -10.56 11.25 -9.75
CA THR A 252 -9.99 12.61 -9.87
C THR A 252 -10.71 13.64 -9.01
N LYS A 253 -12.03 13.49 -8.88
CA LYS A 253 -12.85 14.30 -7.98
C LYS A 253 -13.33 13.42 -6.85
N ILE A 254 -13.11 13.88 -5.62
CA ILE A 254 -13.67 13.29 -4.42
C ILE A 254 -15.05 13.92 -4.20
N GLY A 255 -16.07 13.07 -4.22
CA GLY A 255 -17.47 13.44 -4.00
C GLY A 255 -17.81 13.70 -2.53
N GLN A 256 -19.10 13.57 -2.20
CA GLN A 256 -19.59 13.70 -0.83
C GLN A 256 -19.64 12.34 -0.12
N TRP A 257 -19.47 12.37 1.20
CA TRP A 257 -19.58 11.16 2.02
C TRP A 257 -20.87 10.39 1.78
N GLY A 258 -20.72 9.06 1.66
CA GLY A 258 -21.84 8.15 1.44
C GLY A 258 -22.30 8.03 -0.01
N GLN A 259 -21.74 8.83 -0.93
CA GLN A 259 -22.08 8.73 -2.35
C GLN A 259 -21.07 7.87 -3.09
N VAL A 260 -21.51 7.22 -4.16
CA VAL A 260 -20.61 6.64 -5.17
C VAL A 260 -20.67 7.60 -6.35
N SER A 261 -19.69 8.50 -6.44
CA SER A 261 -19.67 9.56 -7.46
C SER A 261 -19.47 8.99 -8.88
N THR A 262 -18.69 7.92 -9.00
CA THR A 262 -18.38 7.26 -10.28
C THR A 262 -18.51 5.75 -10.15
N LYS A 263 -19.21 5.13 -11.11
CA LYS A 263 -19.33 3.66 -11.16
C LYS A 263 -18.01 3.05 -11.64
N ALA A 264 -17.48 2.11 -10.86
CA ALA A 264 -16.33 1.29 -11.26
C ALA A 264 -16.59 0.53 -12.57
N ARG A 265 -15.59 0.51 -13.44
CA ARG A 265 -15.56 -0.25 -14.68
C ARG A 265 -14.83 -1.56 -14.44
N ASP A 266 -15.44 -2.67 -14.81
CA ASP A 266 -14.75 -3.95 -14.91
C ASP A 266 -13.89 -3.94 -16.18
N ILE A 267 -12.59 -4.10 -16.01
CA ILE A 267 -11.61 -4.04 -17.10
C ILE A 267 -10.93 -5.39 -17.39
N GLY A 268 -11.40 -6.47 -16.75
CA GLY A 268 -10.99 -7.83 -17.06
C GLY A 268 -10.89 -8.77 -15.86
N ALA A 269 -10.77 -10.06 -16.13
CA ALA A 269 -10.52 -11.09 -15.12
C ALA A 269 -9.07 -11.02 -14.59
N ILE A 270 -8.81 -11.56 -13.41
CA ILE A 270 -7.47 -11.77 -12.85
C ILE A 270 -7.42 -13.10 -12.08
N GLY A 271 -6.34 -13.85 -12.22
CA GLY A 271 -6.13 -15.13 -11.56
C GLY A 271 -5.69 -14.98 -10.10
N ALA A 272 -5.96 -16.02 -9.31
CA ALA A 272 -5.56 -16.08 -7.90
C ALA A 272 -4.04 -15.91 -7.71
N SER A 273 -3.23 -16.43 -8.64
CA SER A 273 -1.77 -16.33 -8.63
C SER A 273 -1.21 -15.12 -9.40
N GLU A 274 -2.05 -14.14 -9.74
CA GLU A 274 -1.63 -12.92 -10.44
C GLU A 274 -1.73 -11.70 -9.52
N ALA A 275 -0.95 -10.66 -9.76
CA ALA A 275 -1.04 -9.35 -9.11
C ALA A 275 -1.16 -8.26 -10.19
N ILE A 276 -1.63 -7.09 -9.77
CA ILE A 276 -1.77 -5.92 -10.63
C ILE A 276 -0.43 -5.19 -10.66
N ALA A 277 -0.02 -4.74 -11.85
CA ALA A 277 1.01 -3.72 -12.03
C ALA A 277 0.49 -2.70 -13.04
N ILE A 278 0.62 -1.41 -12.75
CA ILE A 278 0.13 -0.37 -13.65
C ILE A 278 1.31 0.25 -14.39
N THR A 279 1.19 0.41 -15.71
CA THR A 279 2.22 1.10 -16.47
C THR A 279 2.14 2.61 -16.26
N PRO A 280 3.20 3.38 -16.55
CA PRO A 280 3.15 4.85 -16.52
C PRO A 280 2.07 5.47 -17.42
N LYS A 281 1.55 4.71 -18.40
CA LYS A 281 0.45 5.13 -19.29
C LYS A 281 -0.94 4.75 -18.76
N GLY A 282 -1.03 4.22 -17.54
CA GLY A 282 -2.29 3.77 -16.94
C GLY A 282 -2.82 2.45 -17.50
N SER A 283 -2.00 1.63 -18.15
CA SER A 283 -2.44 0.30 -18.62
C SER A 283 -2.17 -0.76 -17.58
N VAL A 284 -3.13 -1.67 -17.35
CA VAL A 284 -2.94 -2.79 -16.44
C VAL A 284 -2.10 -3.89 -17.08
N LYS A 285 -1.07 -4.34 -16.35
CA LYS A 285 -0.33 -5.58 -16.63
C LYS A 285 -0.59 -6.56 -15.49
N LYS A 286 -0.82 -7.81 -15.84
CA LYS A 286 -0.90 -8.91 -14.86
C LYS A 286 0.47 -9.51 -14.70
N VAL A 287 0.88 -9.71 -13.46
CA VAL A 287 2.18 -10.30 -13.13
C VAL A 287 1.95 -11.49 -12.21
N LYS A 288 2.85 -12.48 -12.21
CA LYS A 288 2.72 -13.63 -11.31
C LYS A 288 3.02 -13.18 -9.88
N ARG A 289 2.17 -13.57 -8.92
CA ARG A 289 2.45 -13.48 -7.48
C ARG A 289 3.67 -14.32 -7.15
#